data_AF-A0A9X5HF73-F1
#
_entry.id   AF-A0A9X5HF73-F1
#
_cell.length_a   1.000
_cell.length_b   1.000
_cell.length_c   1.000
_cell.angle_alpha   90.00
_cell.angle_beta   90.00
_cell.angle_gamma   90.00
#
_symmetry.space_group_name_H-M   'P 1'
#
loop_
_entity.id
_entity.type
_entity.pdbx_description
1 polymer ?
#
loop_
_entity_poly.entity_id
_entity_poly.type
_entity_poly.pdbx_seq_one_letter_code
_entity_poly.pdbx_strand_id
1 'polypeptide(L)' 'MILTVTLNAALDVTYGVDSLRPRTSHRVGAVHRRAGGKGVNVARVL' A
#
# COMPACT_ATOMS: atom_id res chain seq x y z
N MET A 1 -0.38 -21.33 17.53
CA MET A 1 -0.78 -19.92 17.29
C MET A 1 0.44 -19.16 16.81
N ILE A 2 0.33 -18.35 15.75
CA ILE A 2 1.43 -17.52 15.22
C ILE A 2 1.06 -16.06 15.42
N LEU A 3 2.01 -15.25 15.92
CA LEU A 3 1.83 -13.81 16.16
C LEU A 3 2.83 -13.02 15.30
N THR A 4 2.34 -12.01 14.58
CA THR A 4 3.17 -11.05 13.84
C THR A 4 3.02 -9.65 14.42
N VAL A 5 4.10 -8.88 14.53
CA VAL A 5 4.07 -7.50 15.05
C VAL A 5 4.48 -6.51 13.95
N THR A 6 3.71 -5.42 13.82
CA THR A 6 4.06 -4.27 12.98
C THR A 6 3.95 -3.01 13.82
N LEU A 7 5.09 -2.54 14.35
CA LEU A 7 5.11 -1.34 15.21
C LEU A 7 4.80 -0.05 14.42
N ASN A 8 5.10 -0.04 13.12
CA ASN A 8 4.81 1.07 12.23
C ASN A 8 3.81 0.62 11.15
N ALA A 9 2.56 0.40 11.57
CA ALA A 9 1.49 0.03 10.66
C ALA A 9 1.22 1.16 9.65
N ALA A 10 0.83 0.79 8.44
CA ALA A 10 0.57 1.74 7.37
C ALA A 10 -0.79 1.51 6.72
N LEU A 11 -1.34 2.56 6.14
CA LEU A 11 -2.37 2.46 5.11
C LEU A 11 -1.67 2.69 3.77
N ASP A 12 -1.40 1.62 3.03
CA ASP A 12 -0.82 1.73 1.70
C ASP A 12 -1.91 2.26 0.76
N VAL A 13 -1.63 3.37 0.09
CA VAL A 13 -2.47 3.91 -0.99
C VAL A 13 -1.69 3.81 -2.29
N THR A 14 -2.23 3.07 -3.26
CA THR A 14 -1.66 2.95 -4.60
C THR A 14 -2.53 3.73 -5.58
N TYR A 15 -1.94 4.71 -6.25
CA TYR A 15 -2.57 5.52 -7.29
C TYR A 15 -2.20 4.98 -8.67
N GLY A 16 -3.20 4.54 -9.43
CA GLY A 16 -3.03 4.14 -10.83
C GLY A 16 -3.12 5.34 -11.76
N VAL A 17 -2.07 5.55 -12.55
CA VAL A 17 -1.99 6.60 -13.58
C VAL A 17 -1.43 5.99 -14.88
N ASP A 18 -1.83 6.53 -16.03
CA ASP A 18 -1.43 5.99 -17.34
C ASP A 18 0.09 6.09 -17.58
N SER A 19 0.72 7.16 -17.10
CA SER A 19 2.18 7.33 -17.13
C SER A 19 2.65 8.25 -16.00
N LEU A 20 3.83 7.96 -15.45
CA LEU A 20 4.46 8.80 -14.44
C LEU A 20 5.32 9.87 -15.12
N ARG A 21 4.93 11.14 -14.97
CA ARG A 21 5.65 12.29 -15.54
C ARG A 21 6.07 13.25 -14.43
N PRO A 22 7.38 13.42 -14.16
CA PRO A 22 7.86 14.31 -13.11
C PRO A 22 7.35 15.75 -13.29
N ARG A 23 7.16 16.45 -12.16
CA ARG A 23 6.81 17.89 -12.11
C ARG A 23 5.48 18.26 -12.79
N THR A 24 4.55 17.31 -12.87
CA THR A 24 3.20 17.53 -13.42
C THR A 24 2.15 16.98 -12.47
N SER A 25 0.91 17.43 -12.64
CA SER A 25 -0.25 16.84 -11.97
C SER A 25 -0.80 15.67 -12.78
N HIS A 26 -1.18 14.60 -12.09
CA HIS A 26 -1.80 13.42 -12.71
C HIS A 26 -3.27 13.31 -12.32
N ARG A 27 -4.13 12.99 -13.28
CA ARG A 27 -5.48 12.51 -12.98
C ARG A 27 -5.39 11.02 -12.67
N VAL A 28 -5.86 10.63 -11.50
CA VAL A 28 -5.86 9.22 -11.08
C VAL A 28 -7.07 8.50 -11.67
N GLY A 29 -6.83 7.38 -12.36
CA GLY A 29 -7.89 6.51 -12.90
C GLY A 29 -8.41 5.50 -11.88
N ALA A 30 -7.54 5.02 -10.98
CA ALA A 30 -7.90 4.05 -9.94
C ALA A 30 -7.12 4.30 -8.64
N VAL A 31 -7.78 4.09 -7.50
CA VAL A 31 -7.16 4.17 -6.17
C VAL A 31 -7.39 2.86 -5.43
N HIS A 32 -6.32 2.22 -4.99
CA HIS A 32 -6.40 1.04 -4.12
C HIS A 32 -5.86 1.38 -2.73
N ARG A 33 -6.58 0.96 -1.70
CA ARG A 33 -6.18 1.13 -0.30
C ARG A 33 -6.10 -0.23 0.37
N ARG A 34 -5.03 -0.47 1.13
CA ARG A 34 -4.84 -1.72 1.86
C ARG A 34 -4.09 -1.47 3.16
N ALA A 35 -4.38 -2.27 4.18
CA ALA A 35 -3.55 -2.33 5.37
C ALA A 35 -2.14 -2.83 4.97
N GLY A 36 -1.13 -2.04 5.30
CA GLY A 36 0.27 -2.29 5.00
C GLY A 36 1.11 -2.42 6.27
N GLY A 37 2.37 -2.83 6.06
CA GLY A 37 3.32 -3.08 7.12
C GLY A 37 3.81 -4.53 7.10
N LYS A 38 5.06 -4.74 7.53
CA LYS A 38 5.75 -6.02 7.32
C LYS A 38 5.03 -7.19 8.00
N GLY A 39 4.68 -7.06 9.28
CA GLY A 39 3.93 -8.10 10.00
C GLY A 39 2.52 -8.31 9.42
N VAL A 40 1.83 -7.24 9.01
CA VAL A 40 0.53 -7.34 8.31
C VAL A 40 0.66 -8.13 7.00
N ASN A 41 1.70 -7.87 6.22
CA ASN A 41 1.96 -8.57 4.96
C ASN A 41 2.37 -10.04 5.19
N VAL A 42 3.12 -10.32 6.25
CA VAL A 42 3.41 -11.71 6.67
C VAL A 42 2.12 -12.42 7.07
N ALA A 43 1.29 -11.81 7.91
CA ALA A 43 0.00 -12.38 8.32
C ALA A 43 -0.98 -12.60 7.15
N ARG A 44 -0.85 -11.84 6.04
CA ARG A 44 -1.69 -12.00 4.85
C ARG A 44 -1.40 -13.28 4.06
N VAL A 45 -0.19 -13.82 4.17
CA VAL A 45 0.25 -15.01 3.42
C VAL A 45 0.34 -16.27 4.29
N LEU A 46 0.15 -16.14 5.60
CA LEU A 46 0.01 -17.23 6.56
C LEU A 46 -1.45 -17.68 6.65
#